data_AF-A0A2H0KL07-F1
#
_entry.id   AF-A0A2H0KL07-F1
#
_cell.length_a   1.000
_cell.length_b   1.000
_cell.length_c   1.000
_cell.angle_alpha   90.00
_cell.angle_beta   90.00
_cell.angle_gamma   90.00
#
_symmetry.space_group_name_H-M   'P 1'
#
loop_
_entity.id
_entity.type
_entity.pdbx_description
1 polymer ?
#
loop_
_entity_poly.entity_id
_entity_poly.type
_entity_poly.pdbx_seq_one_letter_code
_entity_poly.pdbx_strand_id
1 'polypeptide(L)'
;MRKFPIIIDLETKHTFREYSEHEKLGISVMALYDYNTQKGIVFEEKELSKSFPILENASYVIGYNSNGFDLPVLQAYYPGNILALSTFDLLEDIRIKIGRRLGLNDMA
;
A
#
# COMPACT_ATOMS: atom_id res chain seq x y z
N MET A 1 -20.44 -13.88 2.23
CA MET A 1 -20.37 -12.58 1.53
C MET A 1 -19.17 -12.59 0.60
N ARG A 2 -19.30 -12.08 -0.62
CA ARG A 2 -18.16 -11.94 -1.55
C ARG A 2 -17.23 -10.83 -1.04
N LYS A 3 -15.91 -11.05 -1.12
CA LYS A 3 -14.88 -10.09 -0.73
C LYS A 3 -14.36 -9.37 -1.97
N PHE A 4 -14.10 -8.08 -1.85
CA PHE A 4 -13.56 -7.22 -2.90
C PHE A 4 -12.33 -6.49 -2.37
N PRO A 5 -11.15 -7.12 -2.46
CA PRO A 5 -9.92 -6.46 -2.04
C PRO A 5 -9.42 -5.46 -3.06
N ILE A 6 -8.42 -4.69 -2.67
CA ILE A 6 -7.61 -3.89 -3.59
C ILE A 6 -6.15 -4.28 -3.47
N ILE A 7 -5.40 -4.17 -4.56
CA ILE A 7 -3.93 -4.25 -4.55
C ILE A 7 -3.40 -2.82 -4.63
N ILE A 8 -2.39 -2.48 -3.85
CA ILE A 8 -1.72 -1.18 -3.89
C ILE A 8 -0.22 -1.33 -4.06
N ASP A 9 0.38 -0.30 -4.62
CA ASP A 9 1.81 -0.04 -4.63
C ASP A 9 2.02 1.48 -4.74
N LEU A 10 3.07 2.01 -4.13
CA LEU A 10 3.43 3.42 -4.25
C LEU A 10 4.91 3.64 -4.50
N GLU A 11 5.20 4.78 -5.13
CA GLU A 11 6.55 5.28 -5.31
C GLU A 11 6.71 6.58 -4.52
N THR A 12 7.90 6.77 -3.93
CA THR A 12 8.19 7.94 -3.10
C THR A 12 8.98 9.00 -3.86
N LYS A 13 8.99 10.24 -3.36
CA LYS A 13 9.80 11.33 -3.92
C LYS A 13 11.23 11.31 -3.41
N HIS A 14 11.39 10.94 -2.15
CA HIS A 14 12.66 10.85 -1.45
C HIS A 14 12.93 9.41 -1.04
N THR A 15 14.19 9.15 -0.70
CA THR A 15 14.63 7.84 -0.20
C THR A 15 15.00 7.91 1.28
N PHE A 16 15.17 6.74 1.91
CA PHE A 16 15.67 6.68 3.29
C PHE A 16 17.09 7.23 3.51
N ARG A 17 17.81 7.57 2.42
CA ARG A 17 19.10 8.27 2.51
C ARG A 17 18.94 9.76 2.83
N GLU A 18 17.79 10.33 2.48
CA GLU A 18 17.47 11.76 2.70
C GLU A 18 16.68 11.95 3.99
N TYR A 19 15.70 11.07 4.26
CA TYR A 19 14.87 11.13 5.46
C TYR A 19 14.77 9.75 6.11
N SER A 20 14.82 9.69 7.43
CA SER A 20 14.67 8.41 8.16
C SER A 20 13.20 8.05 8.41
N GLU A 21 12.31 9.03 8.31
CA GLU A 21 10.89 8.95 8.67
C GLU A 21 10.02 8.76 7.42
N HIS A 22 9.07 7.82 7.47
CA HIS A 22 8.24 7.43 6.31
C HIS A 22 7.41 8.60 5.80
N GLU A 23 6.83 9.38 6.72
CA GLU A 23 5.97 10.52 6.43
C GLU A 23 6.69 11.66 5.68
N LYS A 24 8.03 11.70 5.73
CA LYS A 24 8.84 12.70 5.02
C LYS A 24 9.23 12.26 3.61
N LEU A 25 9.05 10.99 3.27
CA LEU A 25 9.45 10.49 1.95
C LEU A 25 8.61 11.09 0.82
N GLY A 26 7.34 11.41 1.13
CA GLY A 26 6.35 11.91 0.20
C GLY A 26 6.03 10.91 -0.91
N ILE A 27 4.80 10.93 -1.41
CA ILE A 27 4.37 10.05 -2.50
C ILE A 27 4.53 10.78 -3.83
N SER A 28 5.16 10.14 -4.82
CA SER A 28 5.20 10.63 -6.19
C SER A 28 3.99 10.12 -6.98
N VAL A 29 3.72 8.81 -6.89
CA VAL A 29 2.57 8.16 -7.50
C VAL A 29 2.13 6.98 -6.65
N MET A 30 0.82 6.72 -6.62
CA MET A 30 0.25 5.50 -6.08
C MET A 30 -0.63 4.84 -7.14
N ALA A 31 -0.49 3.54 -7.32
CA ALA A 31 -1.37 2.76 -8.17
C ALA A 31 -2.19 1.79 -7.30
N LEU A 32 -3.42 1.52 -7.73
CA LEU A 32 -4.20 0.43 -7.17
C LEU A 32 -4.97 -0.34 -8.24
N TYR A 33 -5.25 -1.61 -7.94
CA TYR A 33 -6.18 -2.43 -8.69
C TYR A 33 -7.37 -2.79 -7.82
N ASP A 34 -8.57 -2.42 -8.25
CA ASP A 34 -9.81 -2.67 -7.52
C ASP A 34 -10.55 -3.91 -8.07
N TYR A 35 -10.70 -4.95 -7.26
CA TYR A 35 -11.42 -6.17 -7.63
C TYR A 35 -12.94 -6.00 -7.74
N ASN A 36 -13.51 -4.94 -7.16
CA ASN A 36 -14.93 -4.64 -7.32
C ASN A 36 -15.23 -4.13 -8.73
N THR A 37 -14.43 -3.18 -9.22
CA THR A 37 -14.63 -2.56 -10.54
C THR A 37 -13.79 -3.19 -11.66
N GLN A 38 -12.83 -4.05 -11.32
CA GLN A 38 -11.85 -4.67 -12.23
C GLN A 38 -11.00 -3.65 -12.98
N LYS A 39 -10.59 -2.57 -12.30
CA LYS A 39 -9.85 -1.46 -12.90
C LYS A 39 -8.57 -1.15 -12.15
N GLY A 40 -7.53 -0.83 -12.92
CA GLY A 40 -6.36 -0.12 -12.42
C GLY A 40 -6.63 1.38 -12.36
N ILE A 41 -6.21 2.02 -11.26
CA ILE A 41 -6.34 3.45 -11.04
C ILE A 41 -4.98 3.96 -10.55
N VAL A 42 -4.55 5.10 -11.08
CA VAL A 42 -3.29 5.75 -10.71
C VAL A 42 -3.61 7.13 -10.16
N PHE A 43 -2.92 7.50 -9.09
CA PHE A 43 -3.06 8.79 -8.42
C PHE A 43 -1.69 9.45 -8.33
N GLU A 44 -1.58 10.66 -8.87
CA GLU A 44 -0.50 11.57 -8.46
C GLU A 44 -0.76 12.06 -7.03
N GLU A 45 0.26 12.60 -6.37
CA GLU A 45 0.17 13.08 -4.98
C GLU A 45 -1.04 13.99 -4.71
N LYS A 46 -1.31 14.95 -5.60
CA LYS A 46 -2.45 15.89 -5.49
C LYS A 46 -3.82 15.21 -5.58
N GLU A 47 -3.86 13.96 -6.04
CA GLU A 47 -5.07 13.16 -6.26
C GLU A 47 -5.26 12.06 -5.21
N LEU A 48 -4.31 11.89 -4.27
CA LEU A 48 -4.35 10.81 -3.28
C LEU A 48 -5.64 10.78 -2.48
N SER A 49 -6.24 11.94 -2.19
CA SER A 49 -7.51 12.00 -1.48
C SER A 49 -8.67 11.27 -2.17
N LYS A 50 -8.60 11.10 -3.50
CA LYS A 50 -9.58 10.33 -4.27
C LYS A 50 -9.48 8.82 -4.01
N SER A 51 -8.36 8.33 -3.50
CA SER A 51 -8.15 6.91 -3.17
C SER A 51 -8.75 6.51 -1.83
N PHE A 52 -8.93 7.46 -0.90
CA PHE A 52 -9.32 7.16 0.48
C PHE A 52 -10.68 6.44 0.61
N PRO A 53 -11.74 6.86 -0.12
CA PRO A 53 -12.99 6.10 -0.12
C PRO A 53 -12.83 4.68 -0.66
N ILE A 54 -11.87 4.45 -1.57
CA ILE A 54 -11.61 3.11 -2.13
C ILE A 54 -10.95 2.23 -1.07
N LEU A 55 -9.95 2.76 -0.35
CA LEU A 55 -9.29 2.08 0.77
C LEU A 55 -10.30 1.70 1.87
N GLU A 56 -11.20 2.61 2.22
CA GLU A 56 -12.20 2.43 3.29
C GLU A 56 -13.30 1.41 2.93
N ASN A 57 -13.64 1.31 1.64
CA ASN A 57 -14.66 0.35 1.18
C ASN A 57 -14.07 -1.00 0.76
N ALA A 58 -12.74 -1.12 0.68
CA ALA A 58 -12.08 -2.37 0.35
C ALA A 58 -12.30 -3.42 1.46
N SER A 59 -12.46 -4.68 1.06
CA SER A 59 -12.51 -5.78 2.02
C SER A 59 -11.20 -5.98 2.78
N TYR A 60 -10.09 -5.78 2.08
CA TYR A 60 -8.73 -5.70 2.61
C TYR A 60 -7.79 -5.11 1.55
N VAL A 61 -6.70 -4.50 2.01
CA VAL A 61 -5.64 -3.89 1.20
C VAL A 61 -4.49 -4.87 1.06
N ILE A 62 -4.12 -5.22 -0.16
CA ILE A 62 -3.05 -6.15 -0.49
C ILE A 62 -1.84 -5.35 -1.00
N GLY A 63 -0.64 -5.71 -0.57
CA GLY A 63 0.60 -5.14 -1.08
C GLY A 63 1.82 -6.01 -0.76
N TYR A 64 2.99 -5.56 -1.17
CA TYR A 64 4.26 -6.25 -0.91
C TYR A 64 5.14 -5.41 0.02
N ASN A 65 5.30 -5.84 1.28
CA ASN A 65 5.91 -5.00 2.33
C ASN A 65 5.13 -3.69 2.60
N SER A 66 3.85 -3.63 2.23
CA SER A 66 2.98 -2.46 2.39
C SER A 66 2.74 -2.08 3.85
N ASN A 67 2.68 -3.05 4.76
CA ASN A 67 2.57 -2.78 6.19
C ASN A 67 3.85 -2.09 6.72
N GLY A 68 5.00 -2.42 6.12
CA GLY A 68 6.30 -1.94 6.54
C GLY A 68 6.81 -0.71 5.78
N PHE A 69 6.12 -0.26 4.73
CA PHE A 69 6.57 0.85 3.89
C PHE A 69 5.42 1.70 3.37
N ASP A 70 4.60 1.18 2.45
CA ASP A 70 3.57 1.95 1.74
C ASP A 70 2.56 2.62 2.67
N LEU A 71 1.96 1.87 3.59
CA LEU A 71 0.93 2.39 4.49
C LEU A 71 1.49 3.42 5.49
N PRO A 72 2.67 3.22 6.10
CA PRO A 72 3.35 4.26 6.86
C PRO A 72 3.60 5.56 6.08
N VAL A 73 3.98 5.48 4.80
CA VAL A 73 4.16 6.68 3.96
C VAL A 73 2.81 7.34 3.67
N LEU A 74 1.78 6.55 3.32
CA LEU A 74 0.43 7.03 3.02
C LEU A 74 -0.26 7.68 4.22
N GLN A 75 0.08 7.28 5.45
CA GLN A 75 -0.45 7.87 6.69
C GLN A 75 -0.26 9.39 6.76
N ALA A 76 0.80 9.94 6.16
CA ALA A 76 1.02 11.39 6.12
C ALA A 76 -0.06 12.17 5.35
N TYR A 77 -0.78 11.48 4.45
CA TYR A 77 -1.83 12.03 3.59
C TYR A 77 -3.22 11.60 4.05
N TYR A 78 -3.35 10.40 4.63
CA TYR A 78 -4.62 9.82 5.04
C TYR A 78 -5.13 10.48 6.34
N PRO A 79 -6.35 11.07 6.35
CA PRO A 79 -6.86 11.79 7.52
C PRO A 79 -7.27 10.86 8.68
N GLY A 80 -7.44 9.56 8.42
CA GLY A 80 -7.78 8.55 9.41
C GLY A 80 -6.56 7.82 9.97
N ASN A 81 -6.81 6.75 10.72
CA ASN A 81 -5.77 5.84 11.18
C ASN A 81 -5.57 4.72 10.14
N ILE A 82 -4.43 4.73 9.44
CA ILE A 82 -4.12 3.73 8.41
C ILE A 82 -4.05 2.31 8.98
N LEU A 83 -3.70 2.17 10.27
CA LEU A 83 -3.61 0.89 10.97
C LEU A 83 -4.99 0.25 11.22
N ALA A 84 -6.08 1.00 11.02
CA ALA A 84 -7.44 0.46 11.12
C ALA A 84 -7.87 -0.27 9.84
N LEU A 85 -7.14 -0.10 8.73
CA LEU A 85 -7.42 -0.83 7.50
C LEU A 85 -7.07 -2.32 7.69
N SER A 86 -7.94 -3.20 7.18
CA SER A 86 -7.61 -4.63 7.10
C SER A 86 -6.60 -4.84 5.98
N THR A 87 -5.44 -5.43 6.28
CA THR A 87 -4.36 -5.60 5.30
C THR A 87 -3.99 -7.06 5.10
N PHE A 88 -3.41 -7.35 3.94
CA PHE A 88 -2.75 -8.62 3.65
C PHE A 88 -1.41 -8.33 2.96
N ASP A 89 -0.33 -8.41 3.73
CA ASP A 89 1.04 -8.14 3.26
C ASP A 89 1.69 -9.45 2.78
N LEU A 90 2.03 -9.48 1.49
CA LEU A 90 2.60 -10.67 0.86
C LEU A 90 3.96 -11.05 1.44
N LEU A 91 4.79 -10.07 1.80
CA LEU A 91 6.11 -10.35 2.37
C LEU A 91 6.00 -10.92 3.78
N GLU A 92 5.03 -10.44 4.55
CA GLU A 92 4.71 -10.99 5.86
C GLU A 92 4.23 -12.45 5.77
N ASP A 93 3.28 -12.73 4.86
CA ASP A 93 2.76 -14.09 4.64
C ASP A 93 3.84 -15.06 4.15
N ILE A 94 4.70 -14.62 3.21
CA ILE A 94 5.89 -15.36 2.76
C ILE A 94 6.80 -15.68 3.94
N ARG A 95 7.11 -14.69 4.79
CA ARG A 95 7.97 -14.90 5.96
C ARG A 95 7.36 -15.92 6.91
N ILE A 96 6.05 -15.86 7.14
CA ILE A 96 5.34 -16.80 8.03
C ILE A 96 5.41 -18.24 7.47
N LYS A 97 5.21 -18.41 6.15
CA LYS A 97 5.16 -19.74 5.51
C LYS A 97 6.54 -20.35 5.25
N ILE A 98 7.53 -19.54 4.88
CA ILE A 98 8.85 -19.99 4.41
C ILE A 98 9.94 -19.79 5.47
N GLY A 99 9.70 -18.97 6.49
CA GLY A 99 10.65 -18.69 7.58
C GLY A 99 11.73 -17.66 7.24
N ARG A 100 11.68 -17.04 6.06
CA ARG A 100 12.58 -15.95 5.64
C ARG A 100 11.86 -14.96 4.74
N ARG A 101 12.39 -13.74 4.65
CA ARG A 101 11.95 -12.72 3.68
C ARG A 101 12.51 -13.09 2.30
N LEU A 102 11.68 -12.95 1.28
CA LEU A 102 12.10 -12.96 -0.13
C LEU A 102 11.84 -11.57 -0.70
N GLY A 103 12.72 -11.05 -1.54
CA GLY A 103 12.44 -9.81 -2.27
C GLY A 103 11.38 -10.04 -3.35
N LEU A 104 10.69 -8.99 -3.79
CA LEU A 104 9.71 -9.12 -4.87
C LEU A 104 10.33 -9.72 -6.14
N ASN A 105 11.56 -9.33 -6.46
CA ASN A 105 12.31 -9.89 -7.60
C ASN A 105 12.65 -11.38 -7.44
N ASP A 106 12.68 -11.93 -6.22
CA ASP A 106 12.91 -13.36 -5.99
C ASP A 106 11.65 -14.20 -6.28
N MET A 107 10.51 -13.55 -6.56
CA MET A 107 9.22 -14.18 -6.86
C MET A 107 8.92 -14.28 -8.37
N ALA A 108 9.81 -13.77 -9.22
CA ALA A 108 9.66 -13.71 -10.68
C ALA A 108 10.00 -15.03 -11.39
#